data_AF-A0A3A8ZWL5-F1
#
_entry.id   AF-A0A3A8ZWL5-F1
#
_cell.length_a   1.000
_cell.length_b   1.000
_cell.length_c   1.000
_cell.angle_alpha   90.00
_cell.angle_beta   90.00
_cell.angle_gamma   90.00
#
_symmetry.space_group_name_H-M   'P 1'
#
loop_
_entity.id
_entity.type
_entity.pdbx_description
1 polymer ?
#
loop_
_entity_poly.entity_id
_entity_poly.type
_entity_poly.pdbx_seq_one_letter_code
_entity_poly.pdbx_strand_id
1 'polypeptide(L)'
;MRKIINMKLVIYGAQGYALGACEAIRTLYPRREISCFLVTHMDGNASVLGGIPVRELSAYAQGMSVKEKRETEVLIATPEQVQPDIEETLENNGFRNHRRLTFARHAELMKLFHARLGRFLPLSALPVGCHMPFVRMYMAKSHVDKPLRDVGGLPDYVFPIQAGAACSDMRVADLADNIGEHISDRNGNYCELTALYWIWKNKMETSGSVDGEERQYYGLCQYRRGFDFTEDDLLRLADNDVDVVLPYPLPYEPDIHAHHERYIRETDWRALLQALSELQPEYAEAFPEILGQQYLYNYNVILAKKRVLRDYCTWLFPVLMRVEELSVPKGSERSDRYLGYMGETLETLYFMKNAERLNVVHGECRLRV
;
A
#
# COMPACT_ATOMS: atom_id res chain seq x y z
N MET A 1 -37.39 -22.79 4.46
CA MET A 1 -36.62 -21.89 3.57
C MET A 1 -36.70 -20.46 4.11
N ARG A 2 -35.60 -19.88 4.59
CA ARG A 2 -35.59 -18.45 4.95
C ARG A 2 -35.66 -17.65 3.66
N LYS A 3 -36.69 -16.81 3.51
CA LYS A 3 -36.80 -15.80 2.46
C LYS A 3 -35.60 -14.86 2.62
N ILE A 4 -34.55 -15.05 1.82
CA ILE A 4 -33.45 -14.09 1.77
C ILE A 4 -34.05 -12.83 1.17
N ILE A 5 -34.20 -11.79 1.98
CA ILE A 5 -34.56 -10.47 1.48
C ILE A 5 -33.43 -10.11 0.52
N ASN A 6 -33.75 -10.00 -0.78
CA ASN A 6 -32.77 -9.67 -1.82
C ASN A 6 -32.44 -8.18 -1.69
N MET A 7 -31.73 -7.81 -0.63
CA MET A 7 -31.30 -6.43 -0.38
C MET A 7 -30.20 -6.11 -1.38
N LYS A 8 -30.40 -5.07 -2.18
CA LYS A 8 -29.41 -4.56 -3.13
C LYS A 8 -28.23 -4.01 -2.33
N LEU A 9 -27.06 -4.61 -2.51
CA LEU A 9 -25.80 -4.07 -2.01
C LEU A 9 -25.21 -3.14 -3.05
N VAL A 10 -24.73 -2.00 -2.58
CA VAL A 10 -24.02 -0.98 -3.34
C VAL A 10 -22.75 -0.64 -2.57
N ILE A 11 -21.65 -0.39 -3.28
CA ILE A 11 -20.39 0.01 -2.67
C ILE A 11 -20.15 1.48 -2.94
N TYR A 12 -19.84 2.27 -1.90
CA TYR A 12 -19.38 3.64 -2.07
C TYR A 12 -17.86 3.68 -2.18
N GLY A 13 -17.34 4.36 -3.21
CA GLY A 13 -15.94 4.31 -3.64
C GLY A 13 -15.81 3.57 -4.98
N ALA A 14 -14.89 4.01 -5.84
CA ALA A 14 -14.68 3.42 -7.17
C ALA A 14 -13.18 3.37 -7.54
N GLN A 15 -12.34 3.01 -6.58
CA GLN A 15 -10.89 2.83 -6.75
C GLN A 15 -10.45 1.49 -6.14
N GLY A 16 -9.14 1.21 -6.13
CA GLY A 16 -8.60 -0.10 -5.72
C GLY A 16 -9.12 -0.64 -4.38
N TYR A 17 -9.35 0.22 -3.38
CA TYR A 17 -9.93 -0.18 -2.09
C TYR A 17 -11.38 -0.73 -2.23
N ALA A 18 -12.20 -0.07 -3.04
CA ALA A 18 -13.57 -0.50 -3.32
C ALA A 18 -13.60 -1.71 -4.27
N LEU A 19 -12.71 -1.76 -5.25
CA LEU A 19 -12.55 -2.90 -6.15
C LEU A 19 -12.16 -4.16 -5.36
N GLY A 20 -11.16 -4.06 -4.47
CA GLY A 20 -10.74 -5.18 -3.61
C GLY A 20 -11.88 -5.68 -2.72
N ALA A 21 -12.62 -4.77 -2.08
CA ALA A 21 -13.80 -5.14 -1.30
C ALA A 21 -14.88 -5.84 -2.15
N CYS A 22 -15.12 -5.35 -3.37
CA CYS A 22 -16.06 -5.95 -4.31
C CYS A 22 -15.64 -7.37 -4.73
N GLU A 23 -14.40 -7.55 -5.14
CA GLU A 23 -13.83 -8.87 -5.51
C GLU A 23 -13.92 -9.85 -4.36
N ALA A 24 -13.57 -9.41 -3.14
CA ALA A 24 -13.63 -10.22 -1.94
C ALA A 24 -15.07 -10.67 -1.64
N ILE A 25 -16.05 -9.76 -1.68
CA ILE A 25 -17.46 -10.10 -1.43
C ILE A 25 -17.99 -11.06 -2.48
N ARG A 26 -17.71 -10.83 -3.78
CA ARG A 26 -18.14 -11.74 -4.86
C ARG A 26 -17.52 -13.13 -4.72
N THR A 27 -16.27 -13.22 -4.25
CA THR A 27 -15.55 -14.47 -4.08
C THR A 27 -16.00 -15.25 -2.85
N LEU A 28 -16.11 -14.57 -1.70
CA LEU A 28 -16.44 -15.20 -0.42
C LEU A 28 -17.93 -15.45 -0.26
N TYR A 29 -18.78 -14.61 -0.86
CA TYR A 29 -20.22 -14.68 -0.71
C TYR A 29 -20.97 -14.33 -2.01
N PRO A 30 -20.86 -15.17 -3.07
CA PRO A 30 -21.37 -14.88 -4.41
C PRO A 30 -22.89 -14.70 -4.49
N ARG A 31 -23.64 -15.13 -3.48
CA ARG A 31 -25.09 -14.91 -3.39
C ARG A 31 -25.47 -13.45 -3.14
N ARG A 32 -24.51 -12.61 -2.72
CA ARG A 32 -24.74 -11.19 -2.49
C ARG A 32 -24.34 -10.40 -3.73
N GLU A 33 -25.35 -9.98 -4.47
CA GLU A 33 -25.17 -9.20 -5.69
C GLU A 33 -24.81 -7.74 -5.35
N ILE A 34 -23.76 -7.24 -5.99
CA ILE A 34 -23.35 -5.83 -5.94
C ILE A 34 -23.85 -5.17 -7.22
N SER A 35 -24.72 -4.18 -7.07
CA SER A 35 -25.45 -3.61 -8.21
C SER A 35 -24.75 -2.44 -8.89
N CYS A 36 -24.02 -1.63 -8.13
CA CYS A 36 -23.18 -0.54 -8.66
C CYS A 36 -22.13 -0.11 -7.63
N PHE A 37 -21.17 0.68 -8.10
CA PHE A 37 -20.38 1.57 -7.27
C PHE A 37 -21.00 2.97 -7.24
N LEU A 38 -20.87 3.66 -6.12
CA LEU A 38 -21.27 5.05 -5.95
C LEU A 38 -20.07 5.95 -5.70
N VAL A 39 -20.11 7.13 -6.30
CA VAL A 39 -19.15 8.21 -6.08
C VAL A 39 -19.89 9.52 -5.89
N THR A 40 -19.25 10.49 -5.22
CA THR A 40 -19.81 11.84 -5.08
C THR A 40 -19.89 12.54 -6.43
N HIS A 41 -18.83 12.39 -7.24
CA HIS A 41 -18.68 12.96 -8.58
C HIS A 41 -18.00 11.94 -9.49
N MET A 42 -18.34 11.96 -10.78
CA MET A 42 -17.69 11.10 -11.78
C MET A 42 -16.26 11.53 -12.12
N ASP A 43 -15.84 12.74 -11.77
CA ASP A 43 -14.51 13.26 -12.08
C ASP A 43 -13.39 12.33 -11.57
N GLY A 44 -12.56 11.85 -12.49
CA GLY A 44 -11.46 10.94 -12.19
C GLY A 44 -11.87 9.49 -11.88
N ASN A 45 -13.12 9.10 -12.12
CA ASN A 45 -13.60 7.72 -11.98
C ASN A 45 -14.04 7.16 -13.35
N ALA A 46 -13.71 5.90 -13.61
CA ALA A 46 -14.23 5.19 -14.78
C ALA A 46 -15.75 4.96 -14.67
N SER A 47 -16.45 4.80 -15.79
CA SER A 47 -17.88 4.49 -15.80
C SER A 47 -18.19 3.05 -15.39
N VAL A 48 -17.18 2.17 -15.37
CA VAL A 48 -17.26 0.75 -15.01
C VAL A 48 -16.02 0.38 -14.19
N LEU A 49 -16.21 -0.47 -13.19
CA LEU A 49 -15.15 -1.04 -12.34
C LEU A 49 -15.53 -2.49 -11.98
N GLY A 50 -14.66 -3.47 -12.17
CA GLY A 50 -14.91 -4.89 -11.96
C GLY A 50 -16.08 -5.44 -12.80
N GLY A 51 -16.33 -4.84 -13.97
CA GLY A 51 -17.51 -5.10 -14.80
C GLY A 51 -18.85 -4.59 -14.21
N ILE A 52 -18.81 -3.75 -13.17
CA ILE A 52 -19.98 -3.18 -12.49
C ILE A 52 -20.04 -1.67 -12.77
N PRO A 53 -21.23 -1.09 -13.02
CA PRO A 53 -21.35 0.33 -13.30
C PRO A 53 -20.97 1.19 -12.09
N VAL A 54 -20.24 2.28 -12.36
CA VAL A 54 -19.98 3.37 -11.41
C VAL A 54 -21.01 4.47 -11.68
N ARG A 55 -21.65 4.97 -10.62
CA ARG A 55 -22.71 5.98 -10.72
C ARG A 55 -22.48 7.12 -9.75
N GLU A 56 -22.81 8.33 -10.19
CA GLU A 56 -22.88 9.46 -9.28
C GLU A 56 -24.05 9.29 -8.31
N LEU A 57 -23.81 9.53 -7.02
CA LEU A 57 -24.81 9.37 -5.96
C LEU A 57 -26.06 10.22 -6.23
N SER A 58 -25.88 11.47 -6.66
CA SER A 58 -26.97 12.42 -6.90
C SER A 58 -27.95 11.88 -7.96
N ALA A 59 -27.44 11.45 -9.12
CA ALA A 59 -28.20 10.90 -10.22
C ALA A 59 -28.83 9.55 -9.87
N TYR A 60 -28.09 8.70 -9.15
CA TYR A 60 -28.60 7.43 -8.66
C TYR A 60 -29.79 7.64 -7.70
N ALA A 61 -29.69 8.61 -6.80
CA ALA A 61 -30.72 8.94 -5.82
C ALA A 61 -31.99 9.53 -6.46
N GLN A 62 -31.88 10.29 -7.55
CA GLN A 62 -33.04 10.89 -8.23
C GLN A 62 -33.97 9.84 -8.85
N GLY A 63 -33.41 8.72 -9.31
CA GLY A 63 -34.18 7.63 -9.93
C GLY A 63 -34.88 6.69 -8.93
N MET A 64 -34.86 6.97 -7.62
CA MET A 64 -35.30 6.04 -6.59
C MET A 64 -36.38 6.62 -5.67
N SER A 65 -37.36 5.79 -5.33
CA SER A 65 -38.34 6.11 -4.29
C SER A 65 -37.72 6.13 -2.88
N VAL A 66 -38.38 6.80 -1.93
CA VAL A 66 -37.95 6.85 -0.52
C VAL A 66 -37.80 5.45 0.08
N LYS A 67 -38.67 4.50 -0.31
CA LYS A 67 -38.60 3.11 0.15
C LYS A 67 -37.35 2.42 -0.37
N GLU A 68 -37.05 2.53 -1.66
CA GLU A 68 -35.86 1.91 -2.26
C GLU A 68 -34.56 2.44 -1.65
N LYS A 69 -34.48 3.75 -1.38
CA LYS A 69 -33.32 4.36 -0.72
C LYS A 69 -33.09 3.80 0.69
N ARG A 70 -34.16 3.56 1.45
CA ARG A 70 -34.09 2.97 2.80
C ARG A 70 -33.73 1.48 2.79
N GLU A 71 -34.11 0.76 1.75
CA GLU A 71 -33.84 -0.68 1.61
C GLU A 71 -32.49 -0.99 0.95
N THR A 72 -31.86 0.00 0.30
CA THR A 72 -30.53 -0.14 -0.32
C THR A 72 -29.45 -0.14 0.75
N GLU A 73 -28.64 -1.20 0.76
CA GLU A 73 -27.49 -1.29 1.65
C GLU A 73 -26.26 -0.68 0.98
N VAL A 74 -25.63 0.29 1.66
CA VAL A 74 -24.44 0.96 1.16
C VAL A 74 -23.24 0.58 2.02
N LEU A 75 -22.29 -0.15 1.45
CA LEU A 75 -21.00 -0.40 2.08
C LEU A 75 -20.03 0.72 1.70
N ILE A 76 -19.54 1.49 2.67
CA ILE A 76 -18.58 2.56 2.41
C ILE A 76 -17.17 1.99 2.37
N ALA A 77 -16.63 1.76 1.17
CA ALA A 77 -15.32 1.16 0.92
C ALA A 77 -14.33 2.22 0.43
N THR A 78 -14.05 3.19 1.30
CA THR A 78 -13.08 4.27 1.09
C THR A 78 -12.14 4.36 2.28
N PRO A 79 -11.01 5.07 2.19
CA PRO A 79 -10.18 5.35 3.36
C PRO A 79 -10.99 5.95 4.53
N GLU A 80 -10.74 5.50 5.76
CA GLU A 80 -11.57 5.83 6.93
C GLU A 80 -11.71 7.33 7.22
N GLN A 81 -10.67 8.12 6.93
CA GLN A 81 -10.65 9.55 7.19
C GLN A 81 -11.71 10.34 6.41
N VAL A 82 -12.19 9.81 5.28
CA VAL A 82 -13.25 10.45 4.47
C VAL A 82 -14.63 9.83 4.68
N GLN A 83 -14.73 8.72 5.44
CA GLN A 83 -16.01 8.04 5.64
C GLN A 83 -17.06 8.90 6.36
N PRO A 84 -16.73 9.74 7.37
CA PRO A 84 -17.74 10.61 8.01
C PRO A 84 -18.44 11.56 7.02
N ASP A 85 -17.68 12.20 6.13
CA ASP A 85 -18.24 13.14 5.14
C ASP A 85 -19.11 12.39 4.11
N ILE A 86 -18.75 11.14 3.79
CA ILE A 86 -19.53 10.27 2.91
C ILE A 86 -20.86 9.86 3.56
N GLU A 87 -20.86 9.57 4.86
CA GLU A 87 -22.09 9.27 5.60
C GLU A 87 -23.06 10.45 5.58
N GLU A 88 -22.57 11.66 5.87
CA GLU A 88 -23.38 12.88 5.77
C GLU A 88 -23.96 13.05 4.36
N THR A 89 -23.15 12.82 3.33
CA THR A 89 -23.58 12.90 1.93
C THR A 89 -24.67 11.86 1.61
N LEU A 90 -24.53 10.62 2.10
CA LEU A 90 -25.51 9.54 1.92
C LEU A 90 -26.83 9.86 2.63
N GLU A 91 -26.76 10.33 3.87
CA GLU A 91 -27.94 10.71 4.66
C GLU A 91 -28.71 11.86 4.02
N ASN A 92 -28.00 12.88 3.52
CA ASN A 92 -28.58 14.01 2.79
C ASN A 92 -29.29 13.56 1.49
N ASN A 93 -28.88 12.43 0.90
CA ASN A 93 -29.52 11.85 -0.28
C ASN A 93 -30.61 10.80 0.05
N GLY A 94 -30.86 10.55 1.34
CA GLY A 94 -31.91 9.66 1.84
C GLY A 94 -31.50 8.20 2.07
N PHE A 95 -30.21 7.87 1.96
CA PHE A 95 -29.68 6.54 2.24
C PHE A 95 -29.27 6.45 3.71
N ARG A 96 -30.01 5.67 4.50
CA ARG A 96 -29.76 5.49 5.95
C ARG A 96 -29.22 4.11 6.31
N ASN A 97 -29.24 3.17 5.38
CA ASN A 97 -28.72 1.82 5.60
C ASN A 97 -27.27 1.72 5.08
N HIS A 98 -26.39 2.57 5.60
CA HIS A 98 -24.96 2.52 5.27
C HIS A 98 -24.14 1.89 6.39
N ARG A 99 -23.02 1.26 6.03
CA ARG A 99 -22.05 0.68 6.96
C ARG A 99 -20.63 1.01 6.50
N ARG A 100 -19.82 1.51 7.43
CA ARG A 100 -18.38 1.72 7.23
C ARG A 100 -17.66 0.39 7.02
N LEU A 101 -16.94 0.25 5.91
CA LEU A 101 -15.88 -0.75 5.85
C LEU A 101 -14.67 -0.15 6.57
N THR A 102 -14.65 -0.34 7.89
CA THR A 102 -13.52 0.09 8.70
C THR A 102 -12.25 -0.66 8.32
N PHE A 103 -11.08 -0.13 8.67
CA PHE A 103 -9.78 -0.75 8.44
C PHE A 103 -9.79 -2.19 8.96
N ALA A 104 -10.15 -2.43 10.22
CA ALA A 104 -10.20 -3.78 10.79
C ALA A 104 -11.13 -4.72 10.00
N ARG A 105 -12.27 -4.23 9.50
CA ARG A 105 -13.19 -5.03 8.69
C ARG A 105 -12.65 -5.30 7.29
N HIS A 106 -12.03 -4.31 6.65
CA HIS A 106 -11.38 -4.47 5.36
C HIS A 106 -10.24 -5.48 5.45
N ALA A 107 -9.46 -5.38 6.51
CA ALA A 107 -8.27 -6.19 6.69
C ALA A 107 -8.61 -7.67 6.92
N GLU A 108 -9.61 -7.95 7.77
CA GLU A 108 -10.20 -9.29 7.90
C GLU A 108 -10.77 -9.81 6.57
N LEU A 109 -11.47 -8.95 5.82
CA LEU A 109 -12.04 -9.32 4.52
C LEU A 109 -10.94 -9.69 3.51
N MET A 110 -9.87 -8.92 3.42
CA MET A 110 -8.74 -9.19 2.53
C MET A 110 -8.01 -10.47 2.93
N LYS A 111 -7.78 -10.69 4.22
CA LYS A 111 -7.19 -11.93 4.73
C LYS A 111 -7.97 -13.16 4.28
N LEU A 112 -9.29 -13.16 4.49
CA LEU A 112 -10.16 -14.26 4.08
C LEU A 112 -10.18 -14.43 2.55
N PHE A 113 -10.23 -13.31 1.82
CA PHE A 113 -10.24 -13.31 0.36
C PHE A 113 -8.97 -13.92 -0.23
N HIS A 114 -7.81 -13.47 0.22
CA HIS A 114 -6.53 -13.94 -0.26
C HIS A 114 -6.26 -15.40 0.14
N ALA A 115 -6.59 -15.78 1.38
CA ALA A 115 -6.56 -17.18 1.80
C ALA A 115 -7.46 -18.08 0.93
N ARG A 116 -8.67 -17.62 0.60
CA ARG A 116 -9.62 -18.37 -0.26
C ARG A 116 -9.10 -18.58 -1.68
N LEU A 117 -8.30 -17.65 -2.18
CA LEU A 117 -7.69 -17.69 -3.51
C LEU A 117 -6.34 -18.41 -3.54
N GLY A 118 -5.75 -18.72 -2.38
CA GLY A 118 -4.44 -19.38 -2.31
C GLY A 118 -3.29 -18.50 -2.80
N ARG A 119 -3.41 -17.17 -2.65
CA ARG A 119 -2.38 -16.19 -3.03
C ARG A 119 -2.24 -15.14 -1.93
N PHE A 120 -1.11 -14.43 -1.92
CA PHE A 120 -0.81 -13.40 -0.92
C PHE A 120 -1.03 -13.91 0.52
N LEU A 121 -0.23 -14.91 0.91
CA LEU A 121 -0.39 -15.71 2.12
C LEU A 121 -0.42 -14.81 3.37
N PRO A 122 -1.50 -14.81 4.17
CA PRO A 122 -1.54 -14.03 5.40
C PRO A 122 -0.46 -14.47 6.39
N LEU A 123 0.25 -13.53 7.01
CA LEU A 123 1.20 -13.83 8.11
C LEU A 123 0.51 -14.66 9.21
N SER A 124 -0.72 -14.30 9.57
CA SER A 124 -1.52 -14.98 10.59
C SER A 124 -1.92 -16.42 10.25
N ALA A 125 -1.72 -16.87 9.01
CA ALA A 125 -1.92 -18.28 8.63
C ALA A 125 -0.76 -19.18 9.07
N LEU A 126 0.40 -18.59 9.41
CA LEU A 126 1.57 -19.33 9.88
C LEU A 126 1.44 -19.74 11.36
N PRO A 127 1.99 -20.89 11.77
CA PRO A 127 2.04 -21.28 13.16
C PRO A 127 2.88 -20.30 13.98
N VAL A 128 2.43 -20.01 15.21
CA VAL A 128 3.17 -19.15 16.14
C VAL A 128 4.46 -19.86 16.56
N GLY A 129 5.59 -19.21 16.36
CA GLY A 129 6.90 -19.69 16.79
C GLY A 129 7.17 -19.47 18.27
N CYS A 130 8.39 -19.77 18.70
CA CYS A 130 8.88 -19.57 20.05
C CYS A 130 10.11 -18.64 20.12
N HIS A 131 10.71 -18.27 18.98
CA HIS A 131 11.86 -17.36 18.93
C HIS A 131 11.45 -15.95 18.50
N MET A 132 11.48 -15.01 19.45
CA MET A 132 11.25 -13.59 19.15
C MET A 132 12.40 -13.05 18.27
N PRO A 133 12.11 -12.52 17.06
CA PRO A 133 13.12 -11.90 16.22
C PRO A 133 13.52 -10.52 16.75
N PHE A 134 14.67 -10.03 16.30
CA PHE A 134 15.01 -8.61 16.41
C PHE A 134 14.28 -7.85 15.29
N VAL A 135 13.50 -6.83 15.63
CA VAL A 135 12.68 -6.08 14.67
C VAL A 135 12.90 -4.57 14.82
N ARG A 136 13.17 -3.89 13.72
CA ARG A 136 13.20 -2.43 13.62
C ARG A 136 12.42 -1.93 12.41
N MET A 137 11.19 -1.50 12.64
CA MET A 137 10.38 -0.80 11.66
C MET A 137 10.64 0.70 11.76
N TYR A 138 11.08 1.34 10.69
CA TYR A 138 11.30 2.77 10.64
C TYR A 138 10.08 3.48 10.07
N MET A 139 9.46 4.34 10.86
CA MET A 139 8.28 5.10 10.45
C MET A 139 8.71 6.47 9.91
N ALA A 140 8.65 6.63 8.58
CA ALA A 140 8.96 7.89 7.91
C ALA A 140 7.94 8.97 8.31
N LYS A 141 8.45 10.08 8.84
CA LYS A 141 7.72 11.30 9.18
C LYS A 141 8.29 12.48 8.40
N SER A 142 7.44 13.43 8.04
CA SER A 142 7.83 14.67 7.38
C SER A 142 7.28 15.88 8.11
N HIS A 143 7.96 17.01 7.95
CA HIS A 143 7.52 18.29 8.50
C HIS A 143 6.20 18.80 7.87
N VAL A 144 5.79 18.24 6.72
CA VAL A 144 4.51 18.55 6.06
C VAL A 144 3.37 17.59 6.45
N ASP A 145 3.64 16.62 7.34
CA ASP A 145 2.62 15.66 7.76
C ASP A 145 1.49 16.34 8.52
N LYS A 146 0.25 16.06 8.10
CA LYS A 146 -0.94 16.49 8.84
C LYS A 146 -1.03 15.76 10.18
N PRO A 147 -1.40 16.44 11.29
CA PRO A 147 -1.60 15.80 12.60
C PRO A 147 -2.53 14.58 12.52
N LEU A 148 -2.21 13.56 13.32
CA LEU A 148 -3.06 12.39 13.53
C LEU A 148 -4.04 12.69 14.67
N ARG A 149 -5.28 12.18 14.56
CA ARG A 149 -6.28 12.23 15.64
C ARG A 149 -6.03 11.10 16.65
N ASP A 150 -5.57 9.95 16.16
CA ASP A 150 -5.18 8.81 17.00
C ASP A 150 -3.71 8.96 17.46
N VAL A 151 -3.52 9.37 18.72
CA VAL A 151 -2.19 9.61 19.34
C VAL A 151 -1.77 8.42 20.23
N GLY A 152 -2.21 7.21 19.90
CA GLY A 152 -1.75 6.00 20.59
C GLY A 152 -0.21 5.88 20.57
N GLY A 153 0.32 5.26 21.62
CA GLY A 153 1.75 4.93 21.70
C GLY A 153 2.22 4.11 20.50
N LEU A 154 3.47 4.33 20.08
CA LEU A 154 4.08 3.48 19.06
C LEU A 154 4.55 2.17 19.68
N PRO A 155 4.40 1.03 18.99
CA PRO A 155 5.02 -0.21 19.44
C PRO A 155 6.54 -0.07 19.58
N ASP A 156 7.15 -0.82 20.50
CA ASP A 156 8.60 -0.73 20.79
C ASP A 156 9.50 -1.07 19.58
N TYR A 157 8.97 -1.81 18.61
CA TYR A 157 9.67 -2.13 17.37
C TYR A 157 9.58 -1.01 16.31
N VAL A 158 8.81 0.06 16.54
CA VAL A 158 8.59 1.17 15.61
C VAL A 158 9.40 2.40 16.01
N PHE A 159 10.29 2.84 15.13
CA PHE A 159 11.21 3.95 15.34
C PHE A 159 10.89 5.08 14.36
N PRO A 160 10.36 6.22 14.81
CA PRO A 160 10.18 7.39 13.96
C PRO A 160 11.50 7.87 13.36
N ILE A 161 11.51 8.15 12.05
CA ILE A 161 12.61 8.81 11.36
C ILE A 161 12.08 9.98 10.54
N GLN A 162 12.71 11.15 10.68
CA GLN A 162 12.40 12.28 9.85
C GLN A 162 13.01 12.09 8.47
N ALA A 163 12.16 11.96 7.45
CA ALA A 163 12.53 11.98 6.06
C ALA A 163 12.63 13.44 5.57
N GLY A 164 13.59 13.72 4.69
CA GLY A 164 13.81 15.07 4.18
C GLY A 164 14.27 16.07 5.23
N ALA A 165 15.01 15.61 6.24
CA ALA A 165 15.56 16.48 7.28
C ALA A 165 16.53 17.55 6.73
N ALA A 166 17.16 17.32 5.57
CA ALA A 166 17.96 18.34 4.88
C ALA A 166 17.11 19.44 4.22
N CYS A 167 15.80 19.23 4.05
CA CYS A 167 14.89 20.17 3.38
C CYS A 167 14.13 21.11 4.35
N SER A 168 14.33 20.98 5.67
CA SER A 168 13.58 21.74 6.67
C SER A 168 14.32 21.84 8.00
N ASP A 169 14.32 23.03 8.62
CA ASP A 169 14.86 23.26 9.96
C ASP A 169 13.96 22.68 11.08
N MET A 170 12.70 22.39 10.78
CA MET A 170 11.79 21.76 11.74
C MET A 170 12.19 20.31 12.02
N ARG A 171 12.24 19.94 13.30
CA ARG A 171 12.50 18.56 13.75
C ARG A 171 11.21 17.86 14.16
N VAL A 172 10.90 16.72 13.54
CA VAL A 172 9.66 15.95 13.80
C VAL A 172 9.89 14.53 14.33
N ALA A 173 11.15 14.11 14.45
CA ALA A 173 11.58 12.86 15.06
C ALA A 173 13.02 12.97 15.58
N ASP A 174 13.39 12.17 16.58
CA ASP A 174 14.76 12.16 17.11
C ASP A 174 15.78 11.60 16.12
N LEU A 175 15.38 10.63 15.30
CA LEU A 175 16.19 10.14 14.18
C LEU A 175 15.89 10.94 12.92
N ALA A 176 16.92 11.23 12.13
CA ALA A 176 16.80 11.96 10.87
C ALA A 176 17.62 11.29 9.78
N ASP A 177 17.11 11.36 8.55
CA ASP A 177 17.73 10.76 7.37
C ASP A 177 18.89 11.57 6.78
N ASN A 178 19.29 12.70 7.38
CA ASN A 178 20.37 13.58 6.92
C ASN A 178 21.70 13.41 7.70
N ILE A 179 21.93 12.22 8.28
CA ILE A 179 23.14 11.90 9.07
C ILE A 179 23.86 10.72 8.42
N GLY A 180 25.19 10.73 8.33
CA GLY A 180 25.93 9.65 7.67
C GLY A 180 25.75 9.70 6.15
N GLU A 181 25.65 8.54 5.48
CA GLU A 181 25.39 8.51 4.04
C GLU A 181 23.89 8.66 3.76
N HIS A 182 23.49 9.60 2.91
CA HIS A 182 22.09 9.94 2.69
C HIS A 182 21.77 10.60 1.34
N ILE A 183 20.47 10.63 1.02
CA ILE A 183 19.85 11.41 -0.07
C ILE A 183 18.70 12.29 0.44
N SER A 184 18.77 12.73 1.70
CA SER A 184 17.72 13.49 2.39
C SER A 184 17.24 14.74 1.62
N ASP A 185 18.17 15.44 0.95
CA ASP A 185 17.91 16.61 0.12
C ASP A 185 17.03 16.31 -1.11
N ARG A 186 16.87 15.04 -1.47
CA ARG A 186 16.05 14.56 -2.60
C ARG A 186 14.63 14.13 -2.18
N ASN A 187 14.22 14.39 -0.93
CA ASN A 187 12.93 13.94 -0.39
C ASN A 187 11.71 14.44 -1.19
N GLY A 188 11.81 15.60 -1.84
CA GLY A 188 10.75 16.10 -2.71
C GLY A 188 10.33 15.13 -3.82
N ASN A 189 11.28 14.35 -4.36
CA ASN A 189 11.00 13.37 -5.42
C ASN A 189 10.95 11.93 -4.90
N TYR A 190 11.84 11.57 -3.97
CA TYR A 190 11.97 10.20 -3.43
C TYR A 190 11.00 9.91 -2.28
N CYS A 191 10.45 10.94 -1.62
CA CYS A 191 9.56 10.81 -0.48
C CYS A 191 10.18 9.91 0.62
N GLU A 192 9.42 8.99 1.19
CA GLU A 192 9.86 8.05 2.23
C GLU A 192 11.07 7.20 1.84
N LEU A 193 11.38 7.06 0.54
CA LEU A 193 12.55 6.30 0.09
C LEU A 193 13.87 6.93 0.53
N THR A 194 13.91 8.22 0.90
CA THR A 194 15.13 8.80 1.49
C THR A 194 15.42 8.19 2.87
N ALA A 195 14.39 7.86 3.64
CA ALA A 195 14.53 7.12 4.88
C ALA A 195 14.94 5.66 4.61
N LEU A 196 14.38 5.01 3.58
CA LEU A 196 14.80 3.65 3.18
C LEU A 196 16.28 3.60 2.77
N TYR A 197 16.75 4.58 1.98
CA TYR A 197 18.15 4.70 1.61
C TYR A 197 19.04 4.83 2.84
N TRP A 198 18.63 5.70 3.77
CA TRP A 198 19.36 5.91 5.00
C TRP A 198 19.47 4.62 5.83
N ILE A 199 18.38 3.85 5.96
CA ILE A 199 18.37 2.56 6.66
C ILE A 199 19.36 1.60 5.99
N TRP A 200 19.32 1.49 4.66
CA TRP A 200 20.24 0.65 3.89
C TRP A 200 21.70 0.98 4.21
N LYS A 201 22.09 2.25 4.03
CA LYS A 201 23.49 2.68 4.20
C LYS A 201 23.98 2.67 5.65
N ASN A 202 23.12 3.01 6.60
CA ASN A 202 23.56 3.28 7.97
C ASN A 202 23.20 2.16 8.97
N LYS A 203 22.39 1.16 8.55
CA LYS A 203 21.98 0.04 9.41
C LYS A 203 22.25 -1.34 8.83
N MET A 204 22.47 -1.46 7.52
CA MET A 204 22.59 -2.77 6.87
C MET A 204 23.99 -3.07 6.32
N GLU A 205 24.81 -2.06 6.04
CA GLU A 205 26.15 -2.23 5.46
C GLU A 205 27.26 -2.49 6.50
N THR A 206 26.98 -2.45 7.81
CA THR A 206 28.01 -2.73 8.82
C THR A 206 28.40 -4.21 8.85
N SER A 207 29.61 -4.48 8.36
CA SER A 207 30.35 -5.73 8.46
C SER A 207 30.64 -6.08 9.92
N GLY A 208 29.81 -6.93 10.53
CA GLY A 208 30.03 -7.29 11.93
C GLY A 208 29.04 -8.23 12.59
N SER A 209 28.50 -9.24 11.90
CA SER A 209 28.07 -10.50 12.57
C SER A 209 27.87 -11.58 11.50
N VAL A 210 28.78 -12.55 11.42
CA VAL A 210 28.59 -13.77 10.60
C VAL A 210 27.59 -14.73 11.28
N ASP A 211 27.34 -14.53 12.58
CA ASP A 211 26.26 -15.17 13.33
C ASP A 211 25.16 -14.15 13.67
N GLY A 212 23.92 -14.40 13.25
CA GLY A 212 22.73 -13.73 13.80
C GLY A 212 21.97 -12.74 12.90
N GLU A 213 22.24 -12.63 11.59
CA GLU A 213 21.39 -11.81 10.67
C GLU A 213 20.05 -12.48 10.34
N GLU A 214 19.96 -13.81 10.42
CA GLU A 214 18.78 -14.58 9.97
C GLU A 214 17.49 -14.25 10.74
N ARG A 215 17.62 -13.70 11.95
CA ARG A 215 16.50 -13.30 12.83
C ARG A 215 16.37 -11.78 12.98
N GLN A 216 17.05 -11.01 12.14
CA GLN A 216 16.98 -9.55 12.17
C GLN A 216 16.09 -9.05 11.03
N TYR A 217 15.05 -8.31 11.39
CA TYR A 217 14.10 -7.72 10.47
C TYR A 217 14.16 -6.20 10.57
N TYR A 218 14.19 -5.58 9.40
CA TYR A 218 14.22 -4.14 9.23
C TYR A 218 13.11 -3.76 8.26
N GLY A 219 12.54 -2.57 8.41
CA GLY A 219 11.42 -2.16 7.58
C GLY A 219 11.25 -0.66 7.46
N LEU A 220 10.43 -0.28 6.49
CA LEU A 220 9.96 1.08 6.28
C LEU A 220 8.43 1.08 6.36
N CYS A 221 7.88 2.09 7.02
CA CYS A 221 6.46 2.39 6.94
C CYS A 221 6.23 3.92 6.93
N GLN A 222 5.02 4.35 6.58
CA GLN A 222 4.66 5.76 6.57
C GLN A 222 4.02 6.15 7.90
N TYR A 223 4.07 7.44 8.27
CA TYR A 223 3.44 7.94 9.49
C TYR A 223 1.93 7.62 9.62
N ARG A 224 1.23 7.44 8.49
CA ARG A 224 -0.18 7.01 8.44
C ARG A 224 -0.37 5.54 8.14
N ARG A 225 0.63 4.83 7.66
CA ARG A 225 0.48 3.46 7.13
C ARG A 225 1.60 2.58 7.63
N GLY A 226 1.26 1.61 8.47
CA GLY A 226 2.21 0.63 8.97
C GLY A 226 1.51 -0.63 9.43
N PHE A 227 2.29 -1.67 9.70
CA PHE A 227 1.77 -2.89 10.31
C PHE A 227 1.42 -2.65 11.79
N ASP A 228 0.44 -3.41 12.26
CA ASP A 228 0.00 -3.43 13.66
C ASP A 228 0.19 -4.85 14.21
N PHE A 229 1.45 -5.28 14.29
CA PHE A 229 1.81 -6.64 14.70
C PHE A 229 1.59 -6.86 16.19
N THR A 230 0.92 -7.97 16.50
CA THR A 230 0.88 -8.55 17.85
C THR A 230 2.17 -9.31 18.16
N GLU A 231 2.35 -9.71 19.43
CA GLU A 231 3.48 -10.57 19.83
C GLU A 231 3.49 -11.88 19.02
N ASP A 232 2.31 -12.52 18.86
CA ASP A 232 2.17 -13.73 18.05
C ASP A 232 2.58 -13.50 16.59
N ASP A 233 2.28 -12.33 16.00
CA ASP A 233 2.69 -12.02 14.62
C ASP A 233 4.21 -11.92 14.49
N LEU A 234 4.88 -11.32 15.47
CA LEU A 234 6.35 -11.25 15.48
C LEU A 234 6.98 -12.64 15.67
N LEU A 235 6.40 -13.47 16.54
CA LEU A 235 6.84 -14.86 16.77
C LEU A 235 6.65 -15.76 15.53
N ARG A 236 5.77 -15.39 14.59
CA ARG A 236 5.63 -16.12 13.31
C ARG A 236 6.77 -15.86 12.34
N LEU A 237 7.58 -14.82 12.49
CA LEU A 237 8.55 -14.43 11.47
C LEU A 237 9.73 -15.41 11.38
N ALA A 238 10.53 -15.52 12.45
CA ALA A 238 11.79 -16.26 12.43
C ALA A 238 11.60 -17.76 12.23
N ASP A 239 10.68 -18.38 12.98
CA ASP A 239 10.51 -19.83 12.99
C ASP A 239 9.80 -20.40 11.75
N ASN A 240 9.15 -19.52 10.97
CA ASN A 240 8.59 -19.89 9.67
C ASN A 240 9.47 -19.43 8.51
N ASP A 241 10.69 -18.96 8.78
CA ASP A 241 11.64 -18.49 7.77
C ASP A 241 11.05 -17.39 6.85
N VAL A 242 10.22 -16.50 7.38
CA VAL A 242 9.60 -15.41 6.59
C VAL A 242 10.67 -14.48 6.04
N ASP A 243 10.78 -14.30 4.73
CA ASP A 243 11.80 -13.40 4.16
C ASP A 243 11.34 -11.94 4.17
N VAL A 244 10.04 -11.73 3.89
CA VAL A 244 9.44 -10.40 3.81
C VAL A 244 7.95 -10.44 4.12
N VAL A 245 7.48 -9.42 4.83
CA VAL A 245 6.07 -9.08 5.03
C VAL A 245 5.76 -7.81 4.23
N LEU A 246 4.79 -7.92 3.32
CA LEU A 246 4.26 -6.80 2.52
C LEU A 246 2.78 -6.54 2.88
N PRO A 247 2.26 -5.33 2.67
CA PRO A 247 0.82 -5.09 2.68
C PRO A 247 0.11 -5.98 1.66
N TYR A 248 -1.16 -6.29 1.90
CA TYR A 248 -2.01 -6.79 0.81
C TYR A 248 -2.00 -5.78 -0.36
N PRO A 249 -1.74 -6.23 -1.59
CA PRO A 249 -1.67 -5.34 -2.74
C PRO A 249 -3.06 -4.85 -3.11
N LEU A 250 -3.14 -3.64 -3.67
CA LEU A 250 -4.41 -3.13 -4.19
C LEU A 250 -4.63 -3.60 -5.64
N PRO A 251 -5.88 -3.95 -6.00
CA PRO A 251 -6.23 -4.24 -7.38
C PRO A 251 -6.39 -2.97 -8.22
N TYR A 252 -5.95 -3.04 -9.47
CA TYR A 252 -6.06 -2.02 -10.52
C TYR A 252 -6.71 -2.63 -11.76
N GLU A 253 -7.48 -1.82 -12.49
CA GLU A 253 -8.17 -2.23 -13.72
C GLU A 253 -7.81 -1.28 -14.88
N PRO A 254 -7.50 -1.81 -16.09
CA PRO A 254 -7.43 -3.24 -16.42
C PRO A 254 -6.29 -3.99 -15.70
N ASP A 255 -5.22 -3.27 -15.35
CA ASP A 255 -4.00 -3.79 -14.75
C ASP A 255 -3.21 -2.65 -14.07
N ILE A 256 -1.97 -2.90 -13.63
CA ILE A 256 -1.11 -1.89 -12.99
C ILE A 256 -0.83 -0.68 -13.88
N HIS A 257 -1.03 -0.76 -15.21
CA HIS A 257 -0.81 0.37 -16.09
C HIS A 257 -1.60 1.61 -15.62
N ALA A 258 -2.81 1.42 -15.07
CA ALA A 258 -3.62 2.51 -14.53
C ALA A 258 -2.93 3.32 -13.40
N HIS A 259 -2.01 2.71 -12.64
CA HIS A 259 -1.26 3.42 -11.59
C HIS A 259 -0.26 4.41 -12.18
N HIS A 260 0.58 3.97 -13.12
CA HIS A 260 1.62 4.83 -13.67
C HIS A 260 1.02 5.94 -14.55
N GLU A 261 -0.01 5.66 -15.36
CA GLU A 261 -0.68 6.68 -16.18
C GLU A 261 -1.24 7.83 -15.35
N ARG A 262 -1.64 7.54 -14.10
CA ARG A 262 -2.21 8.53 -13.19
C ARG A 262 -1.15 9.42 -12.53
N TYR A 263 0.04 8.89 -12.25
CA TYR A 263 1.00 9.55 -11.34
C TYR A 263 2.36 9.84 -11.98
N ILE A 264 2.68 9.22 -13.11
CA ILE A 264 4.00 9.25 -13.74
C ILE A 264 3.83 9.76 -15.18
N ARG A 265 4.61 10.78 -15.55
CA ARG A 265 4.60 11.28 -16.94
C ARG A 265 5.22 10.24 -17.86
N GLU A 266 4.70 10.13 -19.08
CA GLU A 266 5.20 9.20 -20.09
C GLU A 266 6.71 9.33 -20.35
N THR A 267 7.28 10.54 -20.28
CA THR A 267 8.72 10.76 -20.42
C THR A 267 9.54 10.15 -19.27
N ASP A 268 9.04 10.25 -18.03
CA ASP A 268 9.67 9.65 -16.86
C ASP A 268 9.47 8.12 -16.87
N TRP A 269 8.33 7.64 -17.35
CA TRP A 269 8.08 6.21 -17.54
C TRP A 269 9.08 5.58 -18.53
N ARG A 270 9.36 6.25 -19.65
CA ARG A 270 10.40 5.82 -20.60
C ARG A 270 11.79 5.80 -19.97
N ALA A 271 12.09 6.77 -19.11
CA ALA A 271 13.35 6.79 -18.36
C ALA A 271 13.47 5.57 -17.42
N LEU A 272 12.38 5.15 -16.77
CA LEU A 272 12.34 3.92 -15.98
C LEU A 272 12.62 2.66 -16.83
N LEU A 273 11.93 2.52 -17.96
CA LEU A 273 12.13 1.40 -18.87
C LEU A 273 13.58 1.33 -19.37
N GLN A 274 14.15 2.48 -19.72
CA GLN A 274 15.56 2.57 -20.13
C GLN A 274 16.51 2.20 -18.99
N ALA A 275 16.31 2.73 -17.78
CA ALA A 275 17.14 2.42 -16.61
C ALA A 275 17.13 0.92 -16.28
N LEU A 276 15.94 0.29 -16.32
CA LEU A 276 15.81 -1.16 -16.14
C LEU A 276 16.53 -1.94 -17.23
N SER A 277 16.38 -1.56 -18.49
CA SER A 277 17.06 -2.25 -19.60
C SER A 277 18.59 -2.14 -19.52
N GLU A 278 19.12 -1.01 -19.04
CA GLU A 278 20.55 -0.78 -18.93
C GLU A 278 21.18 -1.51 -17.74
N LEU A 279 20.48 -1.54 -16.59
CA LEU A 279 21.05 -2.00 -15.33
C LEU A 279 20.59 -3.40 -14.91
N GLN A 280 19.38 -3.80 -15.31
CA GLN A 280 18.67 -4.97 -14.81
C GLN A 280 17.88 -5.67 -15.93
N PRO A 281 18.55 -6.15 -17.01
CA PRO A 281 17.87 -6.66 -18.21
C PRO A 281 16.92 -7.82 -17.93
N GLU A 282 17.23 -8.70 -16.97
CA GLU A 282 16.34 -9.80 -16.55
C GLU A 282 15.02 -9.29 -15.93
N TYR A 283 15.06 -8.16 -15.22
CA TYR A 283 13.87 -7.53 -14.68
C TYR A 283 13.11 -6.76 -15.77
N ALA A 284 13.82 -6.13 -16.70
CA ALA A 284 13.20 -5.47 -17.86
C ALA A 284 12.40 -6.47 -18.72
N GLU A 285 12.92 -7.69 -18.90
CA GLU A 285 12.24 -8.76 -19.63
C GLU A 285 10.95 -9.20 -18.93
N ALA A 286 10.96 -9.34 -17.61
CA ALA A 286 9.78 -9.75 -16.84
C ALA A 286 8.76 -8.62 -16.59
N PHE A 287 9.18 -7.36 -16.77
CA PHE A 287 8.40 -6.20 -16.37
C PHE A 287 7.02 -6.13 -17.06
N PRO A 288 6.88 -6.38 -18.38
CA PRO A 288 5.58 -6.31 -19.06
C PRO A 288 4.55 -7.30 -18.51
N GLU A 289 4.96 -8.52 -18.14
CA GLU A 289 4.05 -9.51 -17.55
C GLU A 289 3.55 -9.07 -16.18
N ILE A 290 4.46 -8.56 -15.34
CA ILE A 290 4.13 -8.08 -13.99
C ILE A 290 3.30 -6.79 -14.05
N LEU A 291 3.50 -5.93 -15.05
CA LEU A 291 2.64 -4.76 -15.23
C LEU A 291 1.26 -5.11 -15.77
N GLY A 292 1.16 -6.16 -16.60
CA GLY A 292 -0.10 -6.62 -17.17
C GLY A 292 -1.03 -7.34 -16.20
N GLN A 293 -0.62 -7.56 -14.95
CA GLN A 293 -1.50 -8.07 -13.89
C GLN A 293 -2.04 -6.96 -12.98
N GLN A 294 -2.95 -7.29 -12.05
CA GLN A 294 -3.82 -6.33 -11.40
C GLN A 294 -3.37 -5.84 -10.01
N TYR A 295 -2.37 -6.45 -9.37
CA TYR A 295 -2.05 -6.25 -7.95
C TYR A 295 -0.75 -5.49 -7.75
N LEU A 296 -0.83 -4.29 -7.20
CA LEU A 296 0.32 -3.44 -6.87
C LEU A 296 0.55 -3.39 -5.36
N TYR A 297 1.80 -3.53 -4.91
CA TYR A 297 2.18 -3.16 -3.55
C TYR A 297 2.32 -1.65 -3.45
N ASN A 298 1.36 -1.02 -2.78
CA ASN A 298 1.37 0.42 -2.59
C ASN A 298 2.15 0.86 -1.35
N TYR A 299 2.48 2.14 -1.32
CA TYR A 299 2.92 2.91 -0.13
C TYR A 299 4.36 2.68 0.34
N ASN A 300 5.18 1.88 -0.36
CA ASN A 300 6.56 1.59 0.04
C ASN A 300 6.67 1.05 1.49
N VAL A 301 5.70 0.24 1.92
CA VAL A 301 5.66 -0.35 3.27
C VAL A 301 6.20 -1.76 3.19
N ILE A 302 7.25 -2.04 3.97
CA ILE A 302 7.95 -3.32 3.93
C ILE A 302 8.54 -3.66 5.30
N LEU A 303 8.46 -4.93 5.71
CA LEU A 303 9.30 -5.48 6.76
C LEU A 303 10.00 -6.72 6.19
N ALA A 304 11.32 -6.74 6.15
CA ALA A 304 12.07 -7.85 5.57
C ALA A 304 13.25 -8.24 6.44
N LYS A 305 13.71 -9.49 6.29
CA LYS A 305 15.01 -9.91 6.83
C LYS A 305 16.08 -8.93 6.35
N LYS A 306 17.06 -8.63 7.21
CA LYS A 306 18.13 -7.65 6.93
C LYS A 306 18.81 -7.90 5.58
N ARG A 307 19.15 -9.16 5.27
CA ARG A 307 19.75 -9.55 3.98
C ARG A 307 18.83 -9.23 2.79
N VAL A 308 17.53 -9.53 2.90
CA VAL A 308 16.54 -9.37 1.83
C VAL A 308 16.31 -7.89 1.56
N LEU A 309 16.19 -7.08 2.62
CA LEU A 309 16.04 -5.64 2.48
C LEU A 309 17.29 -4.98 1.88
N ARG A 310 18.49 -5.44 2.27
CA ARG A 310 19.75 -4.99 1.68
C ARG A 310 19.83 -5.33 0.18
N ASP A 311 19.49 -6.56 -0.20
CA ASP A 311 19.52 -6.99 -1.59
C ASP A 311 18.50 -6.20 -2.43
N TYR A 312 17.30 -5.97 -1.89
CA TYR A 312 16.29 -5.11 -2.50
C TYR A 312 16.79 -3.68 -2.70
N CYS A 313 17.35 -3.04 -1.67
CA CYS A 313 17.88 -1.68 -1.77
C CYS A 313 19.05 -1.58 -2.75
N THR A 314 19.92 -2.59 -2.77
CA THR A 314 21.06 -2.68 -3.71
C THR A 314 20.58 -2.73 -5.16
N TRP A 315 19.43 -3.34 -5.42
CA TRP A 315 18.79 -3.36 -6.73
C TRP A 315 18.01 -2.06 -7.03
N LEU A 316 17.21 -1.57 -6.06
CA LEU A 316 16.27 -0.47 -6.24
C LEU A 316 16.95 0.87 -6.52
N PHE A 317 17.91 1.26 -5.67
CA PHE A 317 18.44 2.61 -5.71
C PHE A 317 19.27 2.94 -6.94
N PRO A 318 20.12 2.04 -7.47
CA PRO A 318 20.79 2.28 -8.75
C PRO A 318 19.81 2.53 -9.90
N VAL A 319 18.69 1.80 -9.94
CA VAL A 319 17.64 2.02 -10.95
C VAL A 319 17.01 3.40 -10.78
N LEU A 320 16.58 3.76 -9.56
CA LEU A 320 15.97 5.08 -9.30
C LEU A 320 16.91 6.25 -9.60
N MET A 321 18.19 6.15 -9.21
CA MET A 321 19.20 7.16 -9.51
C MET A 321 19.41 7.30 -11.02
N ARG A 322 19.39 6.18 -11.75
CA ARG A 322 19.50 6.21 -13.21
C ARG A 322 18.28 6.86 -13.86
N VAL A 323 17.08 6.64 -13.33
CA VAL A 323 15.90 7.38 -13.78
C VAL A 323 16.04 8.87 -13.54
N GLU A 324 16.49 9.27 -12.34
CA GLU A 324 16.71 10.68 -12.00
C GLU A 324 17.70 11.37 -12.98
N GLU A 325 18.72 10.66 -13.44
CA GLU A 325 19.67 11.17 -14.45
C GLU A 325 19.05 11.37 -15.83
N LEU A 326 18.13 10.48 -16.23
CA LEU A 326 17.46 10.43 -17.53
C LEU A 326 16.25 11.37 -17.61
N SER A 327 15.58 11.62 -16.48
CA SER A 327 14.40 12.46 -16.38
C SER A 327 14.71 13.94 -16.62
N VAL A 328 13.75 14.64 -17.25
CA VAL A 328 13.81 16.09 -17.50
C VAL A 328 12.46 16.73 -17.14
N PRO A 329 12.42 17.78 -16.30
CA PRO A 329 13.55 18.43 -15.62
C PRO A 329 14.14 17.53 -14.52
N LYS A 330 15.34 17.87 -14.02
CA LYS A 330 16.10 17.01 -13.09
C LYS A 330 15.82 17.34 -11.64
N GLY A 331 15.68 16.30 -10.80
CA GLY A 331 15.71 16.40 -9.34
C GLY A 331 15.04 17.66 -8.75
N SER A 332 15.84 18.53 -8.15
CA SER A 332 15.39 19.76 -7.47
C SER A 332 14.74 20.83 -8.36
N GLU A 333 14.78 20.69 -9.69
CA GLU A 333 14.07 21.55 -10.63
C GLU A 333 12.56 21.23 -10.71
N ARG A 334 12.12 20.16 -10.02
CA ARG A 334 10.71 19.71 -9.94
C ARG A 334 10.33 19.29 -8.52
N SER A 335 9.04 19.37 -8.22
CA SER A 335 8.48 19.11 -6.88
C SER A 335 7.48 17.95 -6.84
N ASP A 336 7.35 17.20 -7.92
CA ASP A 336 6.50 16.02 -7.98
C ASP A 336 7.23 14.75 -7.49
N ARG A 337 6.42 13.78 -7.09
CA ARG A 337 6.82 12.60 -6.31
C ARG A 337 7.11 11.37 -7.19
N TYR A 338 7.54 11.61 -8.43
CA TYR A 338 7.58 10.57 -9.47
C TYR A 338 8.43 9.36 -9.07
N LEU A 339 9.58 9.57 -8.42
CA LEU A 339 10.44 8.47 -7.92
C LEU A 339 9.81 7.71 -6.76
N GLY A 340 9.04 8.38 -5.89
CA GLY A 340 8.24 7.71 -4.87
C GLY A 340 7.21 6.75 -5.47
N TYR A 341 6.51 7.17 -6.54
CA TYR A 341 5.55 6.31 -7.26
C TYR A 341 6.22 5.19 -8.05
N MET A 342 7.41 5.45 -8.62
CA MET A 342 8.22 4.39 -9.23
C MET A 342 8.73 3.39 -8.21
N GLY A 343 9.01 3.82 -6.97
CA GLY A 343 9.31 2.95 -5.85
C GLY A 343 8.26 1.88 -5.63
N GLU A 344 6.97 2.25 -5.61
CA GLU A 344 5.86 1.28 -5.45
C GLU A 344 5.81 0.27 -6.61
N THR A 345 6.09 0.75 -7.83
CA THR A 345 6.12 -0.09 -9.03
C THR A 345 7.32 -1.05 -9.02
N LEU A 346 8.49 -0.57 -8.63
CA LEU A 346 9.73 -1.34 -8.54
C LEU A 346 9.70 -2.33 -7.37
N GLU A 347 9.10 -1.98 -6.24
CA GLU A 347 8.83 -2.91 -5.14
C GLU A 347 7.99 -4.09 -5.62
N THR A 348 6.91 -3.78 -6.36
CA THR A 348 6.04 -4.79 -6.97
C THR A 348 6.81 -5.69 -7.93
N LEU A 349 7.57 -5.10 -8.85
CA LEU A 349 8.43 -5.83 -9.78
C LEU A 349 9.40 -6.77 -9.04
N TYR A 350 10.12 -6.25 -8.05
CA TYR A 350 11.13 -7.01 -7.33
C TYR A 350 10.55 -8.21 -6.61
N PHE A 351 9.52 -8.01 -5.77
CA PHE A 351 8.99 -9.09 -4.95
C PHE A 351 8.14 -10.08 -5.74
N MET A 352 7.46 -9.65 -6.82
CA MET A 352 6.76 -10.59 -7.69
C MET A 352 7.73 -11.44 -8.52
N LYS A 353 8.80 -10.83 -9.07
CA LYS A 353 9.81 -11.59 -9.83
C LYS A 353 10.53 -12.65 -8.97
N ASN A 354 10.66 -12.38 -7.67
CA ASN A 354 11.36 -13.25 -6.73
C ASN A 354 10.41 -14.07 -5.82
N ALA A 355 9.10 -14.08 -6.09
CA ALA A 355 8.11 -14.72 -5.21
C ALA A 355 8.31 -16.24 -5.05
N GLU A 356 8.93 -16.92 -6.02
CA GLU A 356 9.26 -18.35 -5.93
C GLU A 356 10.54 -18.61 -5.10
N ARG A 357 11.37 -17.59 -4.91
CA ARG A 357 12.65 -17.66 -4.21
C ARG A 357 12.60 -17.13 -2.78
N LEU A 358 11.61 -16.29 -2.49
CA LEU A 358 11.44 -15.64 -1.20
C LEU A 358 10.15 -16.14 -0.53
N ASN A 359 10.22 -16.40 0.77
CA ASN A 359 9.02 -16.60 1.56
C ASN A 359 8.32 -15.26 1.83
N VAL A 360 7.47 -14.85 0.87
CA VAL A 360 6.68 -13.61 0.93
C VAL A 360 5.35 -13.88 1.62
N VAL A 361 5.08 -13.16 2.71
CA VAL A 361 3.78 -13.17 3.39
C VAL A 361 3.19 -11.78 3.48
N HIS A 362 1.91 -11.70 3.82
CA HIS A 362 1.14 -10.47 3.74
C HIS A 362 0.53 -10.10 5.07
N GLY A 363 0.63 -8.81 5.38
CA GLY A 363 0.13 -8.20 6.59
C GLY A 363 -0.87 -7.10 6.30
N GLU A 364 -1.68 -6.81 7.31
CA GLU A 364 -2.63 -5.71 7.26
C GLU A 364 -1.91 -4.38 7.49
N CYS A 365 -2.10 -3.42 6.57
CA CYS A 365 -1.48 -2.10 6.67
C CYS A 365 -2.47 -1.09 7.27
N ARG A 366 -2.33 -0.80 8.57
CA ARG A 366 -3.21 0.10 9.32
C ARG A 366 -3.07 1.53 8.86
N LEU A 367 -4.21 2.13 8.49
CA LEU A 367 -4.31 3.56 8.22
C LEU A 367 -4.61 4.32 9.52
N ARG A 368 -3.70 5.19 9.95
CA ARG A 368 -3.88 6.10 11.09
C ARG A 368 -4.59 7.37 10.64
N VAL A 369 -5.66 7.73 11.34
CA VAL A 369 -6.52 8.89 11.05
C VAL A 369 -6.11 10.09 11.87
#